data_AF-A0A2V8D9L0-F1
#
_entry.id   AF-A0A2V8D9L0-F1
#
_cell.length_a   1.000
_cell.length_b   1.000
_cell.length_c   1.000
_cell.angle_alpha   90.00
_cell.angle_beta   90.00
_cell.angle_gamma   90.00
#
_symmetry.space_group_name_H-M   'P 1'
#
loop_
_entity.id
_entity.type
_entity.pdbx_description
1 polymer ?
#
loop_
_entity_poly.entity_id
_entity_poly.type
_entity_poly.pdbx_seq_one_letter_code
_entity_poly.pdbx_strand_id
1 'polypeptide(L)'
;MATPKNKIGLYYEYQQNWENYSYGQGSLGGGGTTSPESISKYYVEPNYWVQAHWSSPVTSRLLLEAGTTFANNNWVMTPQAGNPKELPAVRELRTTTVWRNLPGTVGQNATHQYNVSGSLSYVTGSHTFKTGALLLRATSHSTRDSTGNATTLQLLDGVPSSVVVYATPLEIDEKLGTQAGIYGQDQWKIKHLALYLGLRFDYYNASVPAQHLGPGPWVPNRDVTFAEVSNVPNWKDLSPRLGAVYDLFGNGKTALKASLSRYLFGPEIITFTRLANPVGAIASNATRTWTDSNGDFIPQLSELGSLSAATFGLPNITTRYDPDVLNGFGKRSYNWEISTSVQHELFPRVAISAAYFRRWWKNLLVTQNQGVTAADFDTYCITAPADSRLPAGGGNQICGLFDVKQAKFGVIQNVITFADNFGDQREVYNGFDLNITARLPNGALLSGGTNTERMSRNTCYTLNDASLVTASAQGVTTPAGTPRSSAYCDTQPPFLTQVKLYGAYPLPWWKMQVSATVQSTPGPEILATYTARNAEIVPSLIRNLASGPTGTATVQLIPNGTLYGDRLTQLDFRVSKTFNLGRARFQTAFDLYNLFNGNPVIAQNNTFGPAWQRPTVIQLGRLAKFGVQVNF
;
A
#
# COMPACT_ATOMS: atom_id res chain seq x y z
N MET A 1 -32.89 20.05 23.11
CA MET A 1 -32.75 19.77 24.55
C MET A 1 -32.33 18.32 24.74
N ALA A 2 -31.27 18.05 25.48
CA ALA A 2 -30.84 16.69 25.80
C ALA A 2 -31.86 16.06 26.76
N THR A 3 -32.44 14.92 26.39
CA THR A 3 -33.28 14.09 27.28
C THR A 3 -32.47 12.85 27.70
N PRO A 4 -32.86 12.11 28.75
CA PRO A 4 -32.14 10.90 29.19
C PRO A 4 -31.95 9.83 28.10
N LYS A 5 -32.83 9.83 27.08
CA LYS A 5 -32.75 8.91 25.94
C LYS A 5 -31.76 9.38 24.87
N ASN A 6 -31.48 10.67 24.76
CA ASN A 6 -30.60 11.21 23.73
C ASN A 6 -29.17 11.33 24.26
N LYS A 7 -28.27 10.49 23.75
CA LYS A 7 -26.83 10.59 24.03
C LYS A 7 -26.14 11.29 22.88
N ILE A 8 -25.41 12.36 23.21
CA ILE A 8 -24.58 13.09 22.27
C ILE A 8 -23.15 12.96 22.76
N GLY A 9 -22.24 12.64 21.85
CA GLY A 9 -20.82 12.76 22.14
C GLY A 9 -20.12 13.54 21.05
N LEU A 10 -19.13 14.30 21.48
CA LEU A 10 -18.32 15.16 20.65
C LEU A 10 -16.87 14.71 20.79
N TYR A 11 -16.16 14.74 19.69
CA TYR A 11 -14.73 14.45 19.65
C TYR A 11 -14.05 15.55 18.84
N TYR A 12 -12.92 16.01 19.35
CA TYR A 12 -12.07 16.98 18.71
C TYR A 12 -10.62 16.54 18.90
N GLU A 13 -9.90 16.49 17.80
CA GLU A 13 -8.46 16.29 17.79
C GLU A 13 -7.78 17.43 17.07
N TYR A 14 -6.69 17.90 17.66
CA TYR A 14 -5.74 18.81 17.06
C TYR A 14 -4.40 18.10 16.95
N GLN A 15 -3.86 18.05 15.74
CA GLN A 15 -2.53 17.48 15.51
C GLN A 15 -1.64 18.51 14.82
N GLN A 16 -0.42 18.62 15.33
CA GLN A 16 0.67 19.37 14.72
C GLN A 16 1.96 18.59 14.96
N ASN A 17 2.72 18.37 13.89
CA ASN A 17 3.98 17.64 13.93
C ASN A 17 5.03 18.39 13.13
N TRP A 18 6.28 18.31 13.59
CA TRP A 18 7.42 18.92 12.93
C TRP A 18 8.62 17.98 12.98
N GLU A 19 9.02 17.48 11.81
CA GLU A 19 10.14 16.58 11.62
C GLU A 19 11.19 17.26 10.75
N ASN A 20 12.26 17.74 11.38
CA ASN A 20 13.37 18.36 10.63
C ASN A 20 14.08 17.32 9.72
N TYR A 21 14.14 16.08 10.17
CA TYR A 21 14.78 14.97 9.47
C TYR A 21 13.82 13.79 9.44
N SER A 22 13.03 13.67 8.37
CA SER A 22 12.05 12.58 8.27
C SER A 22 12.72 11.31 7.73
N TYR A 23 13.14 10.45 8.65
CA TYR A 23 13.72 9.14 8.34
C TYR A 23 12.65 8.03 8.13
N GLY A 24 11.37 8.33 8.33
CA GLY A 24 10.31 7.31 8.50
C GLY A 24 9.21 7.23 7.44
N GLN A 25 9.17 8.11 6.43
CA GLN A 25 8.05 8.19 5.47
C GLN A 25 8.45 7.71 4.06
N GLY A 26 8.15 6.44 3.76
CA GLY A 26 8.13 5.89 2.39
C GLY A 26 9.46 5.97 1.61
N SER A 27 9.37 5.93 0.28
CA SER A 27 10.51 5.94 -0.66
C SER A 27 11.41 7.19 -0.61
N LEU A 28 11.08 8.17 0.24
CA LEU A 28 11.83 9.41 0.47
C LEU A 28 12.30 9.55 1.93
N GLY A 29 11.92 8.62 2.82
CA GLY A 29 12.40 8.53 4.20
C GLY A 29 13.79 7.89 4.24
N GLY A 30 14.72 8.55 4.93
CA GLY A 30 16.11 8.12 5.00
C GLY A 30 16.28 6.69 5.55
N GLY A 31 16.60 5.75 4.67
CA GLY A 31 17.21 4.48 5.06
C GLY A 31 18.73 4.60 5.18
N GLY A 32 19.41 3.51 5.53
CA GLY A 32 20.88 3.47 5.61
C GLY A 32 21.64 3.75 4.29
N THR A 33 20.93 4.10 3.21
CA THR A 33 21.48 4.48 1.90
C THR A 33 21.27 5.96 1.55
N THR A 34 20.61 6.77 2.39
CA THR A 34 20.37 8.18 2.08
C THR A 34 21.17 9.06 3.03
N SER A 35 21.94 10.01 2.50
CA SER A 35 22.68 10.96 3.33
C SER A 35 21.73 11.96 4.01
N PRO A 36 22.08 12.51 5.19
CA PRO A 36 21.19 13.41 5.94
C PRO A 36 20.75 14.66 5.18
N GLU A 37 21.59 15.22 4.31
CA GLU A 37 21.24 16.37 3.48
C GLU A 37 20.22 16.03 2.38
N SER A 38 20.07 14.75 2.05
CA SER A 38 19.20 14.30 0.96
C SER A 38 17.83 13.82 1.42
N ILE A 39 17.46 14.06 2.67
CA ILE A 39 16.14 13.72 3.21
C ILE A 39 15.24 14.95 3.28
N SER A 40 13.93 14.76 3.23
CA SER A 40 13.01 15.88 3.34
C SER A 40 12.82 16.33 4.79
N LYS A 41 12.54 17.62 4.95
CA LYS A 41 11.84 18.17 6.11
C LYS A 41 10.34 17.94 5.92
N TYR A 42 9.68 17.49 6.98
CA TYR A 42 8.25 17.21 6.98
C TYR A 42 7.59 18.00 8.11
N TYR A 43 6.51 18.70 7.81
CA TYR A 43 5.68 19.30 8.84
C TYR A 43 4.20 19.20 8.51
N VAL A 44 3.42 19.05 9.56
CA VAL A 44 1.96 18.99 9.51
C VAL A 44 1.45 20.37 9.88
N GLU A 45 0.77 21.02 8.95
CA GLU A 45 -0.04 22.21 9.27
C GLU A 45 -1.21 21.75 10.15
N PRO A 46 -1.76 22.62 11.01
CA PRO A 46 -2.79 22.19 11.96
C PRO A 46 -3.88 21.30 11.35
N ASN A 47 -3.84 20.03 11.75
CA ASN A 47 -4.82 19.02 11.36
C ASN A 47 -5.93 18.98 12.40
N TYR A 48 -7.16 18.83 11.91
CA TYR A 48 -8.35 18.82 12.74
C TYR A 48 -9.16 17.58 12.43
N TRP A 49 -9.59 16.88 13.48
CA TRP A 49 -10.57 15.81 13.38
C TRP A 49 -11.73 16.10 14.31
N VAL A 50 -12.88 16.43 13.76
CA VAL A 50 -14.06 16.83 14.52
C VAL A 50 -15.17 15.84 14.25
N GLN A 51 -15.72 15.24 15.29
CA GLN A 51 -16.85 14.33 15.19
C GLN A 51 -17.96 14.71 16.15
N ALA A 52 -19.18 14.52 15.70
CA ALA A 52 -20.34 14.48 16.55
C ALA A 52 -21.11 13.20 16.28
N HIS A 53 -21.53 12.53 17.34
CA HIS A 53 -22.41 11.38 17.25
C HIS A 53 -23.61 11.56 18.17
N TRP A 54 -24.74 11.04 17.72
CA TRP A 54 -25.99 11.03 18.44
C TRP A 54 -26.59 9.64 18.40
N SER A 55 -27.14 9.19 19.52
CA SER A 55 -27.93 7.97 19.58
C SER A 55 -29.15 8.14 20.47
N SER A 56 -30.23 7.44 20.12
CA SER A 56 -31.49 7.50 20.86
C SER A 56 -32.26 6.17 20.79
N PRO A 57 -32.47 5.47 21.91
CA PRO A 57 -33.40 4.36 21.99
C PRO A 57 -34.82 4.92 22.08
N VAL A 58 -35.45 5.09 20.91
CA VAL A 58 -36.81 5.63 20.78
C VAL A 58 -37.80 4.73 21.54
N THR A 59 -37.66 3.42 21.37
CA THR A 59 -38.41 2.38 22.10
C THR A 59 -37.46 1.32 22.67
N SER A 60 -37.99 0.32 23.37
CA SER A 60 -37.21 -0.84 23.83
C SER A 60 -36.66 -1.72 22.70
N ARG A 61 -37.12 -1.51 21.45
CA ARG A 61 -36.74 -2.30 20.27
C ARG A 61 -36.12 -1.46 19.15
N LEU A 62 -36.24 -0.13 19.22
CA LEU A 62 -35.84 0.78 18.15
C LEU A 62 -34.73 1.72 18.63
N LEU A 63 -33.58 1.67 17.95
CA LEU A 63 -32.43 2.55 18.16
C LEU A 63 -32.15 3.35 16.90
N LEU A 64 -32.02 4.67 17.05
CA LEU A 64 -31.56 5.57 16.00
C LEU A 64 -30.15 6.04 16.33
N GLU A 65 -29.31 6.13 15.30
CA GLU A 65 -27.94 6.64 15.39
C GLU A 65 -27.67 7.60 14.23
N ALA A 66 -26.98 8.69 14.50
CA ALA A 66 -26.46 9.58 13.48
C ALA A 66 -25.07 10.07 13.86
N GLY A 67 -24.25 10.37 12.87
CA GLY A 67 -22.91 10.91 13.11
C GLY A 67 -22.41 11.75 11.95
N THR A 68 -21.60 12.74 12.26
CA THR A 68 -20.88 13.54 11.29
C THR A 68 -19.40 13.58 11.65
N THR A 69 -18.54 13.67 10.64
CA THR A 69 -17.10 13.84 10.82
C THR A 69 -16.59 14.84 9.80
N PHE A 70 -15.78 15.79 10.26
CA PHE A 70 -14.93 16.60 9.43
C PHE A 70 -13.48 16.26 9.76
N ALA A 71 -12.69 15.98 8.72
CA ALA A 71 -11.27 15.74 8.85
C ALA A 71 -10.52 16.67 7.88
N ASN A 72 -9.54 17.38 8.42
CA ASN A 72 -8.55 18.12 7.65
C ASN A 72 -7.19 17.45 7.84
N ASN A 73 -6.55 17.06 6.73
CA ASN A 73 -5.20 16.53 6.73
C ASN A 73 -4.33 17.32 5.74
N ASN A 74 -3.40 18.10 6.27
CA ASN A 74 -2.52 18.98 5.53
C ASN A 74 -1.09 18.82 6.03
N TRP A 75 -0.20 18.45 5.12
CA TRP A 75 1.22 18.31 5.40
C TRP A 75 2.04 18.82 4.24
N VAL A 76 3.26 19.25 4.55
CA VAL A 76 4.20 19.80 3.58
C VAL A 76 5.53 19.08 3.73
N MET A 77 6.08 18.68 2.59
CA MET A 77 7.46 18.25 2.49
C MET A 77 8.28 19.34 1.82
N THR A 78 9.45 19.63 2.36
CA THR A 78 10.43 20.55 1.77
C THR A 78 11.83 19.93 1.82
N PRO A 79 12.79 20.40 1.01
CA PRO A 79 14.18 19.96 1.10
C PRO A 79 14.82 20.38 2.43
N GLN A 80 15.95 19.77 2.81
CA GLN A 80 16.70 20.23 3.99
C GLN A 80 17.08 21.71 3.87
N ALA A 81 17.05 22.40 5.01
CA ALA A 81 17.55 23.77 5.09
C ALA A 81 19.05 23.79 4.79
N GLY A 82 19.49 24.73 3.96
CA GLY A 82 20.90 24.88 3.57
C GLY A 82 21.28 24.20 2.25
N ASN A 83 20.41 23.36 1.67
CA ASN A 83 20.62 22.86 0.31
C ASN A 83 20.33 23.99 -0.70
N PRO A 84 21.27 24.34 -1.60
CA PRO A 84 20.98 25.23 -2.72
C PRO A 84 19.84 24.66 -3.57
N LYS A 85 18.92 25.52 -4.01
CA LYS A 85 17.76 25.09 -4.83
C LYS A 85 18.22 24.50 -6.17
N GLU A 86 19.37 24.94 -6.65
CA GLU A 86 19.98 24.60 -7.92
C GLU A 86 20.80 23.31 -7.86
N LEU A 87 21.18 22.85 -6.66
CA LEU A 87 22.02 21.66 -6.48
C LEU A 87 21.22 20.38 -6.73
N PRO A 88 21.54 19.57 -7.76
CA PRO A 88 20.82 18.35 -8.03
C PRO A 88 21.14 17.24 -7.04
N ALA A 89 20.13 16.42 -6.76
CA ALA A 89 20.30 15.16 -6.08
C ALA A 89 21.12 14.19 -6.95
N VAL A 90 21.90 13.33 -6.32
CA VAL A 90 22.65 12.27 -7.01
C VAL A 90 22.26 10.92 -6.44
N ARG A 91 21.99 9.96 -7.32
CA ARG A 91 21.65 8.58 -6.98
C ARG A 91 22.63 7.60 -7.62
N GLU A 92 23.26 6.77 -6.81
CA GLU A 92 24.02 5.60 -7.27
C GLU A 92 23.07 4.42 -7.49
N LEU A 93 23.00 3.92 -8.72
CA LEU A 93 22.07 2.88 -9.13
C LEU A 93 22.42 1.51 -8.53
N ARG A 94 23.70 1.20 -8.29
CA ARG A 94 24.10 -0.12 -7.77
C ARG A 94 23.91 -0.29 -6.26
N THR A 95 24.12 0.78 -5.48
CA THR A 95 23.99 0.75 -4.01
C THR A 95 22.70 1.39 -3.52
N THR A 96 21.94 2.03 -4.41
CA THR A 96 20.80 2.91 -4.11
C THR A 96 21.15 4.07 -3.20
N THR A 97 22.44 4.45 -3.14
CA THR A 97 22.88 5.56 -2.29
C THR A 97 22.43 6.88 -2.88
N VAL A 98 21.97 7.80 -2.04
CA VAL A 98 21.51 9.14 -2.45
C VAL A 98 22.23 10.21 -1.65
N TRP A 99 22.75 11.24 -2.34
CA TRP A 99 23.45 12.35 -1.72
C TRP A 99 23.22 13.71 -2.42
N ARG A 100 23.76 14.79 -1.83
CA ARG A 100 23.65 16.21 -2.21
C ARG A 100 22.29 16.86 -1.96
N ASN A 101 21.21 16.24 -2.39
CA ASN A 101 19.87 16.81 -2.26
C ASN A 101 18.82 15.71 -2.35
N LEU A 102 17.58 16.04 -2.02
CA LEU A 102 16.45 15.12 -2.11
C LEU A 102 16.10 14.86 -3.59
N PRO A 103 16.09 13.60 -4.07
CA PRO A 103 15.63 13.26 -5.41
C PRO A 103 14.10 13.28 -5.49
N GLY A 104 13.57 13.63 -6.66
CA GLY A 104 12.12 13.67 -6.90
C GLY A 104 11.46 14.98 -6.48
N THR A 105 10.18 14.90 -6.12
CA THR A 105 9.34 16.08 -5.89
C THR A 105 8.92 16.25 -4.43
N VAL A 106 8.88 17.50 -3.99
CA VAL A 106 8.39 18.00 -2.70
C VAL A 106 7.17 18.88 -2.91
N GLY A 107 6.43 19.17 -1.85
CA GLY A 107 5.29 20.07 -1.93
C GLY A 107 4.30 19.85 -0.81
N GLN A 108 3.17 20.53 -0.93
CA GLN A 108 2.05 20.47 -0.02
C GLN A 108 1.06 19.40 -0.45
N ASN A 109 0.44 18.74 0.52
CA ASN A 109 -0.70 17.86 0.31
C ASN A 109 -1.76 18.19 1.34
N ALA A 110 -2.91 18.68 0.86
CA ALA A 110 -4.05 19.06 1.67
C ALA A 110 -5.28 18.24 1.25
N THR A 111 -5.96 17.63 2.21
CA THR A 111 -7.16 16.86 1.99
C THR A 111 -8.22 17.22 3.02
N HIS A 112 -9.42 17.53 2.53
CA HIS A 112 -10.58 17.83 3.37
C HIS A 112 -11.64 16.77 3.14
N GLN A 113 -12.14 16.16 4.20
CA GLN A 113 -13.14 15.11 4.14
C GLN A 113 -14.32 15.43 5.05
N TYR A 114 -15.52 15.23 4.51
CA TYR A 114 -16.80 15.41 5.21
C TYR A 114 -17.62 14.14 5.12
N ASN A 115 -17.99 13.58 6.26
CA ASN A 115 -18.77 12.35 6.36
C ASN A 115 -20.04 12.61 7.14
N VAL A 116 -21.16 12.07 6.66
CA VAL A 116 -22.43 12.04 7.39
C VAL A 116 -22.96 10.62 7.34
N SER A 117 -23.40 10.10 8.47
CA SER A 117 -23.96 8.76 8.58
C SER A 117 -25.23 8.76 9.42
N GLY A 118 -26.11 7.81 9.11
CA GLY A 118 -27.33 7.56 9.87
C GLY A 118 -27.68 6.08 9.82
N SER A 119 -28.21 5.54 10.90
CA SER A 119 -28.71 4.17 10.92
C SER A 119 -29.89 3.98 11.87
N LEU A 120 -30.67 2.95 11.58
CA LEU A 120 -31.80 2.49 12.36
C LEU A 120 -31.57 1.02 12.66
N SER A 121 -31.69 0.64 13.93
CA SER A 121 -31.68 -0.76 14.36
C SER A 121 -33.03 -1.12 14.99
N TYR A 122 -33.62 -2.22 14.55
CA TYR A 122 -34.84 -2.78 15.09
C TYR A 122 -34.59 -4.21 15.60
N VAL A 123 -34.66 -4.39 16.91
CA VAL A 123 -34.33 -5.63 17.59
C VAL A 123 -35.60 -6.29 18.10
N THR A 124 -35.84 -7.50 17.61
CA THR A 124 -36.84 -8.43 18.12
C THR A 124 -36.13 -9.63 18.75
N GLY A 125 -36.87 -10.52 19.41
CA GLY A 125 -36.26 -11.73 19.99
C GLY A 125 -35.50 -12.58 18.95
N SER A 126 -36.09 -12.75 17.76
CA SER A 126 -35.55 -13.62 16.71
C SER A 126 -34.80 -12.88 15.61
N HIS A 127 -35.16 -11.63 15.31
CA HIS A 127 -34.53 -10.80 14.27
C HIS A 127 -33.84 -9.59 14.86
N THR A 128 -32.66 -9.26 14.37
CA THR A 128 -31.95 -8.02 14.66
C THR A 128 -31.67 -7.33 13.34
N PHE A 129 -32.61 -6.50 12.90
CA PHE A 129 -32.54 -5.77 11.65
C PHE A 129 -31.81 -4.44 11.84
N LYS A 130 -30.93 -4.07 10.91
CA LYS A 130 -30.27 -2.76 10.85
C LYS A 130 -30.19 -2.25 9.42
N THR A 131 -30.52 -0.99 9.21
CA THR A 131 -30.36 -0.30 7.93
C THR A 131 -29.71 1.05 8.15
N GLY A 132 -28.98 1.56 7.15
CA GLY A 132 -28.33 2.85 7.28
C GLY A 132 -27.68 3.33 5.99
N ALA A 133 -27.17 4.55 6.06
CA ALA A 133 -26.45 5.20 4.99
C ALA A 133 -25.21 5.93 5.51
N LEU A 134 -24.19 5.99 4.67
CA LEU A 134 -23.02 6.85 4.82
C LEU A 134 -22.91 7.70 3.55
N LEU A 135 -22.71 9.00 3.70
CA LEU A 135 -22.34 9.93 2.65
C LEU A 135 -20.96 10.49 2.99
N LEU A 136 -20.05 10.47 2.01
CA LEU A 136 -18.71 11.03 2.10
C LEU A 136 -18.46 11.95 0.91
N ARG A 137 -17.83 13.09 1.18
CA ARG A 137 -17.28 14.00 0.18
C ARG A 137 -15.87 14.37 0.58
N ALA A 138 -15.01 14.55 -0.40
CA ALA A 138 -13.66 15.02 -0.14
C ALA A 138 -13.10 15.86 -1.27
N THR A 139 -12.13 16.71 -0.93
CA THR A 139 -11.25 17.39 -1.88
C THR A 139 -9.81 17.08 -1.53
N SER A 140 -8.96 17.01 -2.55
CA SER A 140 -7.52 16.88 -2.40
C SER A 140 -6.84 17.92 -3.27
N HIS A 141 -5.80 18.53 -2.73
CA HIS A 141 -4.92 19.48 -3.37
C HIS A 141 -3.47 19.06 -3.09
N SER A 142 -2.66 18.99 -4.14
CA SER A 142 -1.29 18.51 -4.07
C SER A 142 -0.40 19.34 -4.98
N THR A 143 0.67 19.91 -4.44
CA THR A 143 1.72 20.57 -5.22
C THR A 143 2.94 19.67 -5.34
N ARG A 144 3.64 19.78 -6.47
CA ARG A 144 4.90 19.08 -6.72
C ARG A 144 5.90 20.02 -7.35
N ASP A 145 7.02 20.23 -6.66
CA ASP A 145 8.19 20.93 -7.16
C ASP A 145 9.44 20.08 -6.94
N SER A 146 10.50 20.31 -7.71
CA SER A 146 11.75 19.55 -7.63
C SER A 146 12.93 20.48 -7.37
N THR A 147 13.88 20.02 -6.58
CA THR A 147 15.18 20.67 -6.43
C THR A 147 16.07 20.41 -7.65
N GLY A 148 17.27 20.99 -7.66
CA GLY A 148 18.28 20.68 -8.67
C GLY A 148 17.96 21.23 -10.04
N ASN A 149 17.27 22.37 -10.10
CA ASN A 149 16.69 22.87 -11.35
C ASN A 149 15.82 21.80 -12.05
N ALA A 150 14.99 21.12 -11.24
CA ALA A 150 14.14 20.01 -11.66
C ALA A 150 14.88 18.82 -12.28
N THR A 151 16.05 18.47 -11.71
CA THR A 151 16.93 17.40 -12.22
C THR A 151 17.47 16.51 -11.09
N THR A 152 17.50 15.20 -11.31
CA THR A 152 18.22 14.22 -10.48
C THR A 152 19.25 13.49 -11.33
N LEU A 153 20.50 13.42 -10.86
CA LEU A 153 21.59 12.72 -11.52
C LEU A 153 21.59 11.24 -11.11
N GLN A 154 21.85 10.36 -12.06
CA GLN A 154 22.00 8.93 -11.83
C GLN A 154 23.39 8.47 -12.27
N LEU A 155 24.11 7.88 -11.33
CA LEU A 155 25.41 7.27 -11.56
C LEU A 155 25.27 5.74 -11.50
N LEU A 156 26.11 5.06 -12.25
CA LEU A 156 26.30 3.62 -12.12
C LEU A 156 27.78 3.36 -11.88
N ASP A 157 28.11 2.84 -10.69
CA ASP A 157 29.48 2.65 -10.23
C ASP A 157 30.30 3.96 -10.23
N GLY A 158 29.67 5.06 -9.84
CA GLY A 158 30.28 6.39 -9.82
C GLY A 158 30.43 7.05 -11.19
N VAL A 159 30.03 6.39 -12.27
CA VAL A 159 30.08 6.94 -13.65
C VAL A 159 28.71 7.51 -14.03
N PRO A 160 28.63 8.70 -14.65
CA PRO A 160 27.40 9.22 -15.25
C PRO A 160 26.69 8.19 -16.14
N SER A 161 25.42 7.94 -15.82
CA SER A 161 24.58 6.97 -16.55
C SER A 161 23.37 7.66 -17.17
N SER A 162 22.65 8.45 -16.37
CA SER A 162 21.41 9.08 -16.81
C SER A 162 21.04 10.27 -15.94
N VAL A 163 20.10 11.07 -16.42
CA VAL A 163 19.43 12.13 -15.65
C VAL A 163 17.93 11.91 -15.70
N VAL A 164 17.26 12.20 -14.59
CA VAL A 164 15.80 12.31 -14.53
C VAL A 164 15.45 13.79 -14.48
N VAL A 165 14.65 14.24 -15.44
CA VAL A 165 14.16 15.62 -15.52
C VAL A 165 12.68 15.65 -15.19
N TYR A 166 12.24 16.72 -14.51
CA TYR A 166 10.87 16.92 -14.08
C TYR A 166 10.24 18.15 -14.73
N ALA A 167 9.01 18.02 -15.20
CA ALA A 167 8.20 19.13 -15.72
C ALA A 167 7.44 19.81 -14.57
N THR A 168 8.16 20.19 -13.50
CA THR A 168 7.63 20.91 -12.34
C THR A 168 7.68 22.43 -12.57
N PRO A 169 6.88 23.25 -11.86
CA PRO A 169 5.93 22.87 -10.80
C PRO A 169 4.67 22.18 -11.36
N LEU A 170 3.99 21.39 -10.54
CA LEU A 170 2.68 20.83 -10.82
C LEU A 170 1.74 21.16 -9.67
N GLU A 171 0.49 21.44 -9.99
CA GLU A 171 -0.61 21.62 -9.05
C GLU A 171 -1.71 20.65 -9.45
N ILE A 172 -2.17 19.82 -8.51
CA ILE A 172 -3.05 18.69 -8.76
C ILE A 172 -4.22 18.76 -7.79
N ASP A 173 -5.41 18.97 -8.34
CA ASP A 173 -6.67 19.11 -7.64
C ASP A 173 -7.63 18.00 -8.03
N GLU A 174 -8.26 17.40 -7.02
CA GLU A 174 -9.12 16.25 -7.20
C GLU A 174 -10.30 16.33 -6.25
N LYS A 175 -11.47 15.90 -6.70
CA LYS A 175 -12.71 16.00 -5.93
C LYS A 175 -13.43 14.66 -5.91
N LEU A 176 -13.63 14.14 -4.70
CA LEU A 176 -14.62 13.10 -4.46
C LEU A 176 -15.98 13.76 -4.27
N GLY A 177 -16.71 13.88 -5.38
CA GLY A 177 -18.01 14.55 -5.44
C GLY A 177 -19.04 13.90 -4.53
N THR A 178 -19.20 12.58 -4.61
CA THR A 178 -20.08 11.82 -3.70
C THR A 178 -19.65 10.36 -3.62
N GLN A 179 -19.40 9.89 -2.40
CA GLN A 179 -19.38 8.47 -2.07
C GLN A 179 -20.55 8.18 -1.13
N ALA A 180 -21.52 7.40 -1.58
CA ALA A 180 -22.67 7.01 -0.79
C ALA A 180 -22.69 5.49 -0.60
N GLY A 181 -23.04 5.03 0.59
CA GLY A 181 -23.13 3.63 0.92
C GLY A 181 -24.39 3.36 1.73
N ILE A 182 -25.36 2.70 1.11
CA ILE A 182 -26.67 2.40 1.68
C ILE A 182 -26.73 0.90 1.91
N TYR A 183 -27.13 0.47 3.10
CA TYR A 183 -27.12 -0.95 3.44
C TYR A 183 -28.33 -1.35 4.27
N GLY A 184 -28.69 -2.63 4.16
CA GLY A 184 -29.61 -3.32 5.05
C GLY A 184 -29.01 -4.65 5.47
N GLN A 185 -29.19 -5.01 6.73
CA GLN A 185 -28.75 -6.30 7.26
C GLN A 185 -29.73 -6.82 8.29
N ASP A 186 -29.84 -8.14 8.39
CA ASP A 186 -30.61 -8.83 9.41
C ASP A 186 -29.80 -9.99 9.99
N GLN A 187 -29.87 -10.14 11.31
CA GLN A 187 -29.48 -11.36 11.99
C GLN A 187 -30.73 -12.11 12.41
N TRP A 188 -30.93 -13.30 11.86
CA TRP A 188 -32.09 -14.13 12.13
C TRP A 188 -31.69 -15.39 12.90
N LYS A 189 -32.22 -15.53 14.13
CA LYS A 189 -32.03 -16.70 14.98
C LYS A 189 -33.19 -17.68 14.82
N ILE A 190 -32.87 -18.91 14.41
CA ILE A 190 -33.78 -20.04 14.20
C ILE A 190 -33.23 -21.24 14.98
N LYS A 191 -33.72 -21.45 16.22
CA LYS A 191 -33.21 -22.51 17.11
C LYS A 191 -31.67 -22.42 17.23
N HIS A 192 -30.96 -23.44 16.76
CA HIS A 192 -29.49 -23.56 16.83
C HIS A 192 -28.77 -22.89 15.64
N LEU A 193 -29.52 -22.33 14.69
CA LEU A 193 -28.99 -21.64 13.50
C LEU A 193 -29.17 -20.13 13.66
N ALA A 194 -28.09 -19.37 13.46
CA ALA A 194 -28.15 -17.93 13.26
C ALA A 194 -27.70 -17.60 11.83
N LEU A 195 -28.57 -16.95 11.07
CA LEU A 195 -28.29 -16.44 9.74
C LEU A 195 -27.95 -14.95 9.82
N TYR A 196 -27.01 -14.53 8.97
CA TYR A 196 -26.59 -13.16 8.79
C TYR A 196 -26.77 -12.81 7.32
N LEU A 197 -27.73 -11.94 7.04
CA LEU A 197 -28.10 -11.56 5.68
C LEU A 197 -27.85 -10.06 5.53
N GLY A 198 -26.93 -9.67 4.65
CA GLY A 198 -26.57 -8.29 4.43
C GLY A 198 -26.46 -7.95 2.95
N LEU A 199 -26.90 -6.76 2.59
CA LEU A 199 -26.76 -6.20 1.25
C LEU A 199 -26.39 -4.73 1.35
N ARG A 200 -25.41 -4.31 0.54
CA ARG A 200 -24.99 -2.91 0.47
C ARG A 200 -24.93 -2.44 -0.97
N PHE A 201 -25.54 -1.30 -1.23
CA PHE A 201 -25.37 -0.52 -2.44
C PHE A 201 -24.35 0.59 -2.19
N ASP A 202 -23.35 0.70 -3.07
CA ASP A 202 -22.36 1.77 -3.05
C ASP A 202 -22.46 2.60 -4.35
N TYR A 203 -22.44 3.91 -4.22
CA TYR A 203 -22.30 4.88 -5.31
C TYR A 203 -21.03 5.69 -5.09
N TYR A 204 -20.17 5.78 -6.10
CA TYR A 204 -18.90 6.49 -6.02
C TYR A 204 -18.71 7.36 -7.25
N ASN A 205 -18.61 8.67 -7.04
CA ASN A 205 -18.43 9.65 -8.11
C ASN A 205 -17.35 10.66 -7.76
N ALA A 206 -16.35 10.78 -8.64
CA ALA A 206 -15.26 11.74 -8.52
C ALA A 206 -15.09 12.55 -9.81
N SER A 207 -14.44 13.70 -9.67
CA SER A 207 -14.10 14.61 -10.77
C SER A 207 -12.76 15.30 -10.51
N VAL A 208 -12.21 15.87 -11.58
CA VAL A 208 -11.00 16.68 -11.59
C VAL A 208 -11.42 18.08 -12.00
N PRO A 209 -11.30 19.09 -11.12
CA PRO A 209 -11.57 20.50 -11.48
C PRO A 209 -10.73 20.98 -12.66
N ALA A 210 -11.07 22.13 -13.24
CA ALA A 210 -10.20 22.79 -14.22
C ALA A 210 -8.90 23.24 -13.54
N GLN A 211 -7.78 23.08 -14.23
CA GLN A 211 -6.44 23.35 -13.67
C GLN A 211 -5.53 24.02 -14.68
N HIS A 212 -4.57 24.79 -14.18
CA HIS A 212 -3.63 25.54 -14.99
C HIS A 212 -2.20 25.18 -14.64
N LEU A 213 -1.37 24.96 -15.66
CA LEU A 213 0.06 24.72 -15.49
C LEU A 213 0.86 25.85 -16.13
N GLY A 214 1.64 26.52 -15.29
CA GLY A 214 2.59 27.54 -15.69
C GLY A 214 3.97 26.98 -16.07
N PRO A 215 4.92 27.88 -16.36
CA PRO A 215 6.25 27.53 -16.84
C PRO A 215 7.12 26.92 -15.73
N GLY A 216 8.19 26.23 -16.13
CA GLY A 216 9.15 25.61 -15.24
C GLY A 216 10.52 25.39 -15.89
N PRO A 217 11.54 24.91 -15.15
CA PRO A 217 12.92 24.84 -15.64
C PRO A 217 13.12 24.10 -16.96
N TRP A 218 12.49 22.93 -17.12
CA TRP A 218 12.54 22.14 -18.35
C TRP A 218 11.36 22.39 -19.30
N VAL A 219 10.44 23.27 -18.92
CA VAL A 219 9.22 23.61 -19.66
C VAL A 219 8.96 25.14 -19.62
N PRO A 220 9.92 25.97 -20.07
CA PRO A 220 9.87 27.42 -19.86
C PRO A 220 8.72 28.12 -20.60
N ASN A 221 8.19 27.49 -21.65
CA ASN A 221 7.09 28.01 -22.47
C ASN A 221 5.75 27.33 -22.16
N ARG A 222 5.66 26.53 -21.10
CA ARG A 222 4.39 25.85 -20.76
C ARG A 222 3.42 26.85 -20.15
N ASP A 223 2.30 27.01 -20.83
CA ASP A 223 1.15 27.78 -20.39
C ASP A 223 -0.09 27.05 -20.91
N VAL A 224 -0.70 26.21 -20.06
CA VAL A 224 -1.83 25.37 -20.46
C VAL A 224 -2.88 25.29 -19.38
N THR A 225 -4.14 25.39 -19.80
CA THR A 225 -5.31 25.16 -18.95
C THR A 225 -6.02 23.89 -19.40
N PHE A 226 -6.17 22.95 -18.48
CA PHE A 226 -6.99 21.76 -18.66
C PHE A 226 -8.41 22.01 -18.15
N ALA A 227 -9.40 21.62 -18.94
CA ALA A 227 -10.80 21.69 -18.53
C ALA A 227 -11.14 20.67 -17.44
N GLU A 228 -12.24 20.90 -16.74
CA GLU A 228 -12.78 19.95 -15.75
C GLU A 228 -13.06 18.59 -16.42
N VAL A 229 -12.70 17.50 -15.74
CA VAL A 229 -13.03 16.13 -16.13
C VAL A 229 -13.99 15.53 -15.12
N SER A 230 -15.20 15.22 -15.55
CA SER A 230 -16.24 14.63 -14.70
C SER A 230 -16.31 13.11 -14.83
N ASN A 231 -16.94 12.45 -13.85
CA ASN A 231 -17.23 10.99 -13.87
C ASN A 231 -15.98 10.11 -14.00
N VAL A 232 -14.93 10.45 -13.26
CA VAL A 232 -13.64 9.73 -13.24
C VAL A 232 -13.33 9.21 -11.84
N PRO A 233 -14.10 8.23 -11.31
CA PRO A 233 -15.13 7.44 -12.00
C PRO A 233 -16.58 7.82 -11.62
N ASN A 234 -17.56 7.12 -12.19
CA ASN A 234 -18.97 7.08 -11.77
C ASN A 234 -19.43 5.62 -11.66
N TRP A 235 -19.26 5.05 -10.46
CA TRP A 235 -19.54 3.65 -10.18
C TRP A 235 -20.78 3.44 -9.33
N LYS A 236 -21.44 2.31 -9.60
CA LYS A 236 -22.52 1.74 -8.81
C LYS A 236 -22.17 0.30 -8.51
N ASP A 237 -22.34 -0.13 -7.28
CA ASP A 237 -21.96 -1.48 -6.85
C ASP A 237 -22.98 -2.09 -5.90
N LEU A 238 -23.11 -3.42 -5.97
CA LEU A 238 -23.92 -4.19 -5.03
C LEU A 238 -23.08 -5.27 -4.35
N SER A 239 -22.99 -5.21 -3.02
CA SER A 239 -22.11 -6.05 -2.22
C SER A 239 -22.91 -6.88 -1.22
N PRO A 240 -23.24 -8.15 -1.54
CA PRO A 240 -23.87 -9.06 -0.59
C PRO A 240 -22.86 -9.53 0.47
N ARG A 241 -23.37 -9.80 1.67
CA ARG A 241 -22.66 -10.45 2.77
C ARG A 241 -23.58 -11.45 3.44
N LEU A 242 -23.25 -12.73 3.31
CA LEU A 242 -24.04 -13.83 3.81
C LEU A 242 -23.23 -14.62 4.83
N GLY A 243 -23.84 -15.00 5.93
CA GLY A 243 -23.20 -15.80 6.97
C GLY A 243 -24.18 -16.72 7.68
N ALA A 244 -23.67 -17.82 8.19
CA ALA A 244 -24.42 -18.77 9.00
C ALA A 244 -23.54 -19.24 10.16
N VAL A 245 -24.15 -19.36 11.34
CA VAL A 245 -23.56 -19.98 12.53
C VAL A 245 -24.52 -21.04 13.03
N TYR A 246 -24.02 -22.27 13.16
CA TYR A 246 -24.80 -23.41 13.63
C TYR A 246 -24.18 -24.01 14.89
N ASP A 247 -24.95 -24.06 15.97
CA ASP A 247 -24.61 -24.79 17.18
C ASP A 247 -24.93 -26.28 16.98
N LEU A 248 -23.87 -27.08 16.82
CA LEU A 248 -23.95 -28.47 16.36
C LEU A 248 -24.73 -29.37 17.33
N PHE A 249 -24.68 -29.08 18.62
CA PHE A 249 -25.31 -29.90 19.67
C PHE A 249 -26.38 -29.15 20.47
N GLY A 250 -26.59 -27.86 20.22
CA GLY A 250 -27.55 -27.04 20.97
C GLY A 250 -27.09 -26.68 22.39
N ASN A 251 -25.83 -26.94 22.72
CA ASN A 251 -25.26 -26.70 24.04
C ASN A 251 -24.31 -25.50 24.08
N GLY A 252 -24.16 -24.78 22.97
CA GLY A 252 -23.29 -23.62 22.82
C GLY A 252 -21.79 -23.94 22.81
N LYS A 253 -21.40 -25.23 22.83
CA LYS A 253 -20.00 -25.65 22.95
C LYS A 253 -19.32 -25.90 21.62
N THR A 254 -20.06 -26.17 20.55
CA THR A 254 -19.49 -26.43 19.22
C THR A 254 -20.24 -25.64 18.18
N ALA A 255 -19.57 -24.66 17.58
CA ALA A 255 -20.14 -23.78 16.56
C ALA A 255 -19.44 -23.98 15.22
N LEU A 256 -20.23 -24.30 14.18
CA LEU A 256 -19.81 -24.25 12.79
C LEU A 256 -20.17 -22.86 12.24
N LYS A 257 -19.24 -22.19 11.58
CA LYS A 257 -19.46 -20.86 11.00
C LYS A 257 -19.03 -20.86 9.55
N ALA A 258 -19.83 -20.28 8.68
CA ALA A 258 -19.51 -20.09 7.27
C ALA A 258 -20.00 -18.72 6.81
N SER A 259 -19.24 -18.08 5.93
CA SER A 259 -19.66 -16.82 5.28
C SER A 259 -19.17 -16.71 3.85
N LEU A 260 -19.95 -16.01 3.03
CA LEU A 260 -19.62 -15.59 1.67
C LEU A 260 -19.93 -14.09 1.55
N SER A 261 -18.90 -13.30 1.24
CA SER A 261 -19.02 -11.84 1.20
C SER A 261 -18.29 -11.26 -0.01
N ARG A 262 -18.89 -10.23 -0.63
CA ARG A 262 -18.22 -9.38 -1.63
C ARG A 262 -17.71 -8.10 -0.96
N TYR A 263 -16.46 -7.75 -1.21
CA TYR A 263 -15.83 -6.53 -0.73
C TYR A 263 -15.28 -5.74 -1.91
N LEU A 264 -15.64 -4.47 -2.00
CA LEU A 264 -15.13 -3.57 -3.03
C LEU A 264 -13.73 -3.10 -2.65
N PHE A 265 -12.86 -2.94 -3.64
CA PHE A 265 -11.65 -2.16 -3.46
C PHE A 265 -12.01 -0.76 -2.96
N GLY A 266 -11.35 -0.26 -1.91
CA GLY A 266 -11.57 1.08 -1.39
C GLY A 266 -10.51 2.01 -1.96
N PRO A 267 -10.79 2.79 -3.02
CA PRO A 267 -9.81 3.74 -3.51
C PRO A 267 -9.61 4.81 -2.45
N GLU A 268 -8.36 5.22 -2.31
CA GLU A 268 -8.09 6.50 -1.69
C GLU A 268 -8.73 7.60 -2.53
N ILE A 269 -8.94 8.76 -1.91
CA ILE A 269 -9.60 9.92 -2.53
C ILE A 269 -8.99 10.28 -3.90
N ILE A 270 -7.70 9.98 -4.09
CA ILE A 270 -6.90 10.38 -5.26
C ILE A 270 -6.51 9.22 -6.19
N THR A 271 -6.56 7.94 -5.80
CA THR A 271 -5.86 6.90 -6.58
C THR A 271 -6.36 6.78 -8.03
N PHE A 272 -7.68 6.76 -8.25
CA PHE A 272 -8.25 6.67 -9.60
C PHE A 272 -8.28 8.03 -10.30
N THR A 273 -8.72 9.06 -9.57
CA THR A 273 -8.86 10.44 -10.04
C THR A 273 -7.51 11.00 -10.52
N ARG A 274 -6.39 10.61 -9.90
CA ARG A 274 -5.04 11.10 -10.21
C ARG A 274 -4.56 10.68 -11.59
N LEU A 275 -4.85 9.43 -11.96
CA LEU A 275 -4.50 8.90 -13.28
C LEU A 275 -5.45 9.42 -14.37
N ALA A 276 -6.67 9.83 -14.01
CA ALA A 276 -7.60 10.51 -14.91
C ALA A 276 -7.38 12.03 -14.98
N ASN A 277 -6.64 12.60 -14.02
CA ASN A 277 -6.34 14.01 -13.97
C ASN A 277 -5.37 14.36 -15.10
N PRO A 278 -5.71 15.31 -16.00
CA PRO A 278 -4.84 15.73 -17.09
C PRO A 278 -3.42 16.09 -16.65
N VAL A 279 -3.24 16.77 -15.51
CA VAL A 279 -1.92 17.11 -14.94
C VAL A 279 -1.15 15.85 -14.52
N GLY A 280 -1.84 14.84 -14.00
CA GLY A 280 -1.25 13.55 -13.63
C GLY A 280 -1.01 12.61 -14.82
N ALA A 281 -1.72 12.83 -15.93
CA ALA A 281 -1.72 11.97 -17.11
C ALA A 281 -0.78 12.44 -18.24
N ILE A 282 -0.17 13.62 -18.13
CA ILE A 282 0.95 14.04 -18.98
C ILE A 282 2.27 13.40 -18.54
N ALA A 283 3.24 13.34 -19.44
CA ALA A 283 4.60 12.94 -19.11
C ALA A 283 5.30 14.05 -18.29
N SER A 284 5.12 14.00 -16.97
CA SER A 284 5.67 14.98 -16.02
C SER A 284 7.11 14.71 -15.58
N ASN A 285 7.68 13.57 -15.97
CA ASN A 285 9.09 13.26 -15.84
C ASN A 285 9.57 12.47 -17.06
N ALA A 286 10.88 12.53 -17.32
CA ALA A 286 11.53 11.71 -18.31
C ALA A 286 12.96 11.41 -17.88
N THR A 287 13.47 10.26 -18.31
CA THR A 287 14.88 9.89 -18.15
C THR A 287 15.60 10.11 -19.48
N ARG A 288 16.83 10.61 -19.42
CA ARG A 288 17.75 10.71 -20.55
C ARG A 288 19.05 10.02 -20.18
N THR A 289 19.62 9.23 -21.09
CA THR A 289 20.99 8.75 -20.94
C THR A 289 21.95 9.93 -20.92
N TRP A 290 23.02 9.83 -20.15
CA TRP A 290 23.98 10.91 -19.98
C TRP A 290 25.40 10.37 -20.12
N THR A 291 26.15 10.96 -21.05
CA THR A 291 27.57 10.67 -21.25
C THR A 291 28.37 11.94 -21.03
N ASP A 292 28.93 12.09 -19.83
CA ASP A 292 29.79 13.22 -19.48
C ASP A 292 31.08 13.16 -20.30
N SER A 293 31.12 13.94 -21.38
CA SER A 293 32.20 13.86 -22.37
C SER A 293 33.36 14.80 -22.00
N ASN A 294 33.11 15.78 -21.13
CA ASN A 294 34.08 16.79 -20.73
C ASN A 294 34.58 16.59 -19.27
N GLY A 295 33.95 15.70 -18.51
CA GLY A 295 34.33 15.31 -17.15
C GLY A 295 33.91 16.30 -16.05
N ASP A 296 32.98 17.21 -16.35
CA ASP A 296 32.54 18.27 -15.42
C ASP A 296 31.39 17.84 -14.49
N PHE A 297 30.80 16.65 -14.70
CA PHE A 297 29.63 16.15 -13.96
C PHE A 297 28.41 17.08 -13.98
N ILE A 298 28.29 17.91 -15.02
CA ILE A 298 27.17 18.82 -15.25
C ILE A 298 26.48 18.41 -16.55
N PRO A 299 25.24 17.90 -16.51
CA PRO A 299 24.56 17.45 -17.71
C PRO A 299 24.28 18.61 -18.68
N GLN A 300 24.86 18.51 -19.88
CA GLN A 300 24.64 19.47 -20.96
C GLN A 300 23.74 18.87 -22.04
N LEU A 301 22.95 19.68 -22.74
CA LEU A 301 22.02 19.17 -23.76
C LEU A 301 22.70 18.33 -24.85
N SER A 302 23.96 18.63 -25.18
CA SER A 302 24.80 17.88 -26.13
C SER A 302 25.25 16.50 -25.64
N GLU A 303 25.23 16.27 -24.32
CA GLU A 303 25.68 15.04 -23.66
C GLU A 303 24.52 14.09 -23.32
N LEU A 304 23.30 14.55 -23.56
CA LEU A 304 22.07 13.87 -23.17
C LEU A 304 21.43 13.17 -24.36
N GLY A 305 21.12 11.89 -24.19
CA GLY A 305 20.37 11.10 -25.16
C GLY A 305 18.90 11.54 -25.29
N SER A 306 18.13 10.75 -26.04
CA SER A 306 16.71 10.99 -26.26
C SER A 306 15.89 10.87 -24.97
N LEU A 307 14.75 11.55 -24.92
CA LEU A 307 13.80 11.46 -23.80
C LEU A 307 13.11 10.10 -23.78
N SER A 308 13.03 9.48 -22.60
CA SER A 308 12.25 8.25 -22.38
C SER A 308 10.73 8.45 -22.53
N ALA A 309 10.27 9.70 -22.67
CA ALA A 309 8.91 10.07 -23.02
C ALA A 309 8.97 11.21 -24.04
N ALA A 310 8.61 10.93 -25.29
CA ALA A 310 8.73 11.88 -26.39
C ALA A 310 7.84 13.13 -26.20
N THR A 311 6.76 13.00 -25.43
CA THR A 311 5.81 14.08 -25.10
C THR A 311 6.09 14.73 -23.74
N PHE A 312 7.29 14.56 -23.19
CA PHE A 312 7.67 15.15 -21.90
C PHE A 312 7.38 16.65 -21.86
N GLY A 313 6.70 17.09 -20.80
CA GLY A 313 6.37 18.50 -20.59
C GLY A 313 5.30 19.09 -21.51
N LEU A 314 4.83 18.34 -22.51
CA LEU A 314 3.75 18.75 -23.41
C LEU A 314 2.38 18.42 -22.79
N PRO A 315 1.31 19.15 -23.16
CA PRO A 315 -0.04 18.92 -22.66
C PRO A 315 -0.74 17.69 -23.29
N ASN A 316 0.03 16.70 -23.74
CA ASN A 316 -0.48 15.47 -24.33
C ASN A 316 -0.84 14.46 -23.23
N ILE A 317 -2.11 14.06 -23.18
CA ILE A 317 -2.56 13.00 -22.28
C ILE A 317 -1.98 11.66 -22.76
N THR A 318 -1.05 11.13 -21.97
CA THR A 318 -0.34 9.88 -22.28
C THR A 318 -0.96 8.66 -21.60
N THR A 319 -1.77 8.86 -20.57
CA THR A 319 -2.48 7.80 -19.86
C THR A 319 -3.95 8.15 -19.73
N ARG A 320 -4.83 7.24 -20.10
CA ARG A 320 -6.28 7.39 -19.94
C ARG A 320 -6.91 6.09 -19.47
N TYR A 321 -8.09 6.19 -18.89
CA TYR A 321 -8.94 5.02 -18.68
C TYR A 321 -9.75 4.71 -19.93
N ASP A 322 -10.00 3.42 -20.13
CA ASP A 322 -11.11 2.96 -20.94
C ASP A 322 -12.44 3.44 -20.33
N PRO A 323 -13.34 4.07 -21.09
CA PRO A 323 -14.64 4.49 -20.57
C PRO A 323 -15.44 3.37 -19.87
N ASP A 324 -15.24 2.11 -20.29
CA ASP A 324 -15.91 0.94 -19.72
C ASP A 324 -15.47 0.61 -18.30
N VAL A 325 -14.29 1.05 -17.86
CA VAL A 325 -13.86 0.87 -16.47
C VAL A 325 -14.35 1.99 -15.55
N LEU A 326 -14.73 3.14 -16.09
CA LEU A 326 -15.09 4.33 -15.31
C LEU A 326 -16.58 4.40 -14.94
N ASN A 327 -17.46 3.84 -15.77
CA ASN A 327 -18.89 4.13 -15.68
C ASN A 327 -19.74 2.88 -15.56
N GLY A 328 -20.69 2.89 -14.62
CA GLY A 328 -21.77 1.91 -14.55
C GLY A 328 -21.69 0.95 -13.37
N PHE A 329 -22.40 -0.18 -13.50
CA PHE A 329 -22.60 -1.13 -12.42
C PHE A 329 -21.48 -2.18 -12.37
N GLY A 330 -20.92 -2.43 -11.19
CA GLY A 330 -19.98 -3.53 -10.98
C GLY A 330 -18.68 -3.40 -11.76
N LYS A 331 -18.19 -2.19 -12.02
CA LYS A 331 -16.93 -1.94 -12.75
C LYS A 331 -15.71 -1.89 -11.84
N ARG A 332 -15.89 -1.43 -10.61
CA ARG A 332 -14.83 -1.32 -9.61
C ARG A 332 -14.22 -2.68 -9.28
N SER A 333 -12.90 -2.74 -9.04
CA SER A 333 -12.23 -3.95 -8.55
C SER A 333 -12.84 -4.40 -7.22
N TYR A 334 -12.98 -5.72 -7.04
CA TYR A 334 -13.56 -6.29 -5.83
C TYR A 334 -12.99 -7.68 -5.56
N ASN A 335 -13.11 -8.15 -4.33
CA ASN A 335 -12.86 -9.54 -3.99
C ASN A 335 -14.12 -10.19 -3.43
N TRP A 336 -14.24 -11.48 -3.71
CA TRP A 336 -15.07 -12.37 -2.92
C TRP A 336 -14.22 -12.97 -1.80
N GLU A 337 -14.84 -13.24 -0.68
CA GLU A 337 -14.26 -13.98 0.44
C GLU A 337 -15.20 -15.10 0.87
N ILE A 338 -14.65 -16.30 0.99
CA ILE A 338 -15.23 -17.39 1.76
C ILE A 338 -14.45 -17.51 3.07
N SER A 339 -15.17 -17.60 4.18
CA SER A 339 -14.62 -17.98 5.47
C SER A 339 -15.42 -19.16 6.01
N THR A 340 -14.71 -20.18 6.50
CA THR A 340 -15.31 -21.32 7.19
C THR A 340 -14.52 -21.59 8.45
N SER A 341 -15.19 -21.79 9.59
CA SER A 341 -14.52 -22.05 10.85
C SER A 341 -15.31 -22.99 11.76
N VAL A 342 -14.58 -23.69 12.60
CA VAL A 342 -15.12 -24.51 13.68
C VAL A 342 -14.56 -23.95 14.98
N GLN A 343 -15.42 -23.73 15.95
CA GLN A 343 -15.04 -23.35 17.30
C GLN A 343 -15.61 -24.36 18.29
N HIS A 344 -14.77 -24.84 19.21
CA HIS A 344 -15.14 -25.85 20.18
C HIS A 344 -14.60 -25.52 21.57
N GLU A 345 -15.45 -25.64 22.59
CA GLU A 345 -15.05 -25.69 24.00
C GLU A 345 -14.51 -27.10 24.30
N LEU A 346 -13.18 -27.24 24.34
CA LEU A 346 -12.50 -28.50 24.66
C LEU A 346 -12.74 -28.91 26.12
N PHE A 347 -12.59 -27.95 27.03
CA PHE A 347 -12.82 -28.09 28.47
C PHE A 347 -13.45 -26.80 28.98
N PRO A 348 -14.07 -26.80 30.18
CA PRO A 348 -14.52 -25.56 30.79
C PRO A 348 -13.40 -24.51 30.77
N ARG A 349 -13.69 -23.36 30.14
CA ARG A 349 -12.78 -22.21 29.98
C ARG A 349 -11.62 -22.40 29.00
N VAL A 350 -11.57 -23.49 28.24
CA VAL A 350 -10.58 -23.73 27.19
C VAL A 350 -11.32 -23.94 25.87
N ALA A 351 -11.07 -23.06 24.91
CA ALA A 351 -11.66 -23.14 23.58
C ALA A 351 -10.57 -23.19 22.51
N ILE A 352 -10.84 -23.96 21.46
CA ILE A 352 -10.05 -24.03 20.24
C ILE A 352 -10.90 -23.56 19.05
N SER A 353 -10.28 -22.92 18.09
CA SER A 353 -10.90 -22.60 16.81
C SER A 353 -9.94 -22.83 15.67
N ALA A 354 -10.45 -23.44 14.59
CA ALA A 354 -9.77 -23.58 13.32
C ALA A 354 -10.60 -22.87 12.25
N ALA A 355 -9.95 -22.09 11.38
CA ALA A 355 -10.61 -21.36 10.30
C ALA A 355 -9.81 -21.44 9.00
N TYR A 356 -10.54 -21.47 7.89
CA TYR A 356 -10.00 -21.34 6.53
C TYR A 356 -10.63 -20.13 5.84
N PHE A 357 -9.78 -19.37 5.15
CA PHE A 357 -10.16 -18.18 4.41
C PHE A 357 -9.68 -18.32 2.97
N ARG A 358 -10.56 -18.01 2.01
CA ARG A 358 -10.22 -17.89 0.60
C ARG A 358 -10.73 -16.56 0.06
N ARG A 359 -9.82 -15.74 -0.48
CA ARG A 359 -10.21 -14.52 -1.21
C ARG A 359 -9.78 -14.64 -2.67
N TRP A 360 -10.62 -14.20 -3.59
CA TRP A 360 -10.25 -14.09 -5.00
C TRP A 360 -10.77 -12.78 -5.58
N TRP A 361 -9.90 -12.12 -6.34
CA TRP A 361 -10.17 -10.81 -6.92
C TRP A 361 -10.78 -10.92 -8.31
N LYS A 362 -11.56 -9.89 -8.68
CA LYS A 362 -12.21 -9.71 -9.98
C LYS A 362 -12.16 -8.24 -10.39
N ASN A 363 -12.40 -8.01 -11.68
CA ASN A 363 -12.26 -6.70 -12.33
C ASN A 363 -10.86 -6.11 -12.11
N LEU A 364 -9.84 -6.95 -12.34
CA LEU A 364 -8.44 -6.52 -12.29
C LEU A 364 -8.14 -5.67 -13.52
N LEU A 365 -7.28 -4.67 -13.35
CA LEU A 365 -6.92 -3.72 -14.39
C LEU A 365 -5.55 -4.05 -15.00
N VAL A 366 -5.41 -3.72 -16.27
CA VAL A 366 -4.16 -3.78 -17.03
C VAL A 366 -3.97 -2.45 -17.77
N THR A 367 -2.72 -2.02 -17.91
CA THR A 367 -2.36 -0.87 -18.74
C THR A 367 -1.79 -1.38 -20.04
N GLN A 368 -2.39 -1.00 -21.17
CA GLN A 368 -1.88 -1.27 -22.50
C GLN A 368 -1.31 0.00 -23.12
N ASN A 369 -0.07 -0.02 -23.59
CA ASN A 369 0.45 1.04 -24.45
C ASN A 369 0.00 0.80 -25.91
N GLN A 370 -1.02 1.52 -26.37
CA GLN A 370 -1.57 1.39 -27.73
C GLN A 370 -0.67 2.00 -28.83
N GLY A 371 0.37 2.74 -28.46
CA GLY A 371 1.33 3.32 -29.41
C GLY A 371 2.35 2.31 -29.93
N VAL A 372 2.39 1.12 -29.34
CA VAL A 372 3.29 0.02 -29.66
C VAL A 372 2.52 -1.30 -29.74
N THR A 373 3.08 -2.25 -30.46
CA THR A 373 2.57 -3.62 -30.60
C THR A 373 3.65 -4.61 -30.18
N ALA A 374 3.32 -5.90 -30.02
CA ALA A 374 4.32 -6.93 -29.74
C ALA A 374 5.47 -6.96 -30.78
N ALA A 375 5.21 -6.58 -32.04
CA ALA A 375 6.22 -6.51 -33.09
C ALA A 375 7.21 -5.35 -32.94
N ASP A 376 6.91 -4.37 -32.08
CA ASP A 376 7.77 -3.22 -31.80
C ASP A 376 8.81 -3.51 -30.70
N PHE A 377 8.92 -4.76 -30.26
CA PHE A 377 9.87 -5.19 -29.23
C PHE A 377 10.77 -6.30 -29.76
N ASP A 378 12.02 -6.29 -29.31
CA ASP A 378 12.95 -7.39 -29.49
C ASP A 378 13.26 -8.01 -28.12
N THR A 379 13.31 -9.33 -28.08
CA THR A 379 13.60 -10.07 -26.84
C THR A 379 15.09 -10.29 -26.68
N TYR A 380 15.55 -10.33 -25.44
CA TYR A 380 16.94 -10.66 -25.11
C TYR A 380 17.04 -11.49 -23.83
N CYS A 381 18.22 -12.03 -23.61
CA CYS A 381 18.64 -12.63 -22.36
C CYS A 381 19.85 -11.89 -21.80
N ILE A 382 20.02 -11.94 -20.49
CA ILE A 382 21.28 -11.58 -19.85
C ILE A 382 21.80 -12.76 -19.03
N THR A 383 23.11 -12.84 -18.87
CA THR A 383 23.71 -13.75 -17.90
C THR A 383 23.61 -13.12 -16.52
N ALA A 384 22.97 -13.81 -15.56
CA ALA A 384 22.99 -13.35 -14.17
C ALA A 384 24.45 -13.28 -13.67
N PRO A 385 24.85 -12.21 -12.96
CA PRO A 385 26.20 -12.13 -12.41
C PRO A 385 26.54 -13.35 -11.54
N ALA A 386 27.78 -13.82 -11.58
CA ALA A 386 28.23 -14.90 -10.70
C ALA A 386 28.38 -14.36 -9.27
N ASP A 387 27.56 -14.86 -8.34
CA ASP A 387 27.56 -14.47 -6.93
C ASP A 387 27.00 -15.62 -6.10
N SER A 388 27.75 -16.09 -5.10
CA SER A 388 27.36 -17.22 -4.24
C SER A 388 26.08 -16.96 -3.43
N ARG A 389 25.66 -15.71 -3.30
CA ARG A 389 24.41 -15.32 -2.63
C ARG A 389 23.18 -15.50 -3.52
N LEU A 390 23.35 -15.61 -4.84
CA LEU A 390 22.25 -15.95 -5.76
C LEU A 390 21.96 -17.45 -5.71
N PRO A 391 20.71 -17.87 -5.98
CA PRO A 391 20.38 -19.27 -6.19
C PRO A 391 21.32 -19.92 -7.22
N ALA A 392 21.85 -21.10 -6.90
CA ALA A 392 22.82 -21.84 -7.71
C ALA A 392 24.13 -21.08 -8.06
N GLY A 393 24.44 -19.96 -7.38
CA GLY A 393 25.67 -19.19 -7.59
C GLY A 393 25.63 -18.18 -8.75
N GLY A 394 24.47 -17.99 -9.38
CA GLY A 394 24.32 -17.13 -10.56
C GLY A 394 24.90 -17.76 -11.84
N GLY A 395 25.25 -16.93 -12.83
CA GLY A 395 25.81 -17.39 -14.11
C GLY A 395 24.79 -18.02 -15.08
N ASN A 396 23.56 -18.25 -14.64
CA ASN A 396 22.48 -18.74 -15.48
C ASN A 396 21.92 -17.64 -16.41
N GLN A 397 21.35 -18.04 -17.54
CA GLN A 397 20.65 -17.12 -18.44
C GLN A 397 19.30 -16.70 -17.82
N ILE A 398 19.02 -15.40 -17.85
CA ILE A 398 17.74 -14.79 -17.54
C ILE A 398 17.15 -14.28 -18.86
N CYS A 399 16.11 -14.95 -19.34
CA CYS A 399 15.48 -14.70 -20.65
C CYS A 399 14.03 -14.22 -20.51
N GLY A 400 13.42 -13.81 -21.62
CA GLY A 400 12.07 -13.22 -21.62
C GLY A 400 12.10 -11.73 -21.28
N LEU A 401 13.27 -11.10 -21.34
CA LEU A 401 13.42 -9.66 -21.29
C LEU A 401 13.14 -9.08 -22.67
N PHE A 402 12.70 -7.83 -22.72
CA PHE A 402 12.34 -7.16 -23.96
C PHE A 402 12.82 -5.71 -23.92
N ASP A 403 13.23 -5.21 -25.07
CA ASP A 403 13.50 -3.80 -25.29
C ASP A 403 12.69 -3.33 -26.49
N VAL A 404 12.09 -2.15 -26.36
CA VAL A 404 11.35 -1.53 -27.47
C VAL A 404 12.33 -1.22 -28.61
N LYS A 405 11.89 -1.24 -29.85
CA LYS A 405 12.71 -0.80 -30.98
C LYS A 405 12.97 0.69 -30.88
N GLN A 406 14.17 1.12 -31.30
CA GLN A 406 14.59 2.52 -31.22
C GLN A 406 13.60 3.50 -31.88
N ALA A 407 12.98 3.10 -33.00
CA ALA A 407 11.96 3.90 -33.70
C ALA A 407 10.67 4.15 -32.88
N LYS A 408 10.45 3.40 -31.82
CA LYS A 408 9.30 3.48 -30.92
C LYS A 408 9.68 3.93 -29.51
N PHE A 409 10.94 4.32 -29.30
CA PHE A 409 11.42 4.81 -28.01
C PHE A 409 10.65 6.07 -27.59
N GLY A 410 10.19 6.09 -26.33
CA GLY A 410 9.45 7.22 -25.77
C GLY A 410 8.01 7.40 -26.28
N VAL A 411 7.49 6.48 -27.09
CA VAL A 411 6.08 6.48 -27.52
C VAL A 411 5.21 5.91 -26.39
N ILE A 412 4.37 6.77 -25.80
CA ILE A 412 3.52 6.41 -24.66
C ILE A 412 2.07 6.80 -24.97
N GLN A 413 1.21 5.78 -25.12
CA GLN A 413 -0.24 5.94 -25.25
C GLN A 413 -0.94 4.87 -24.43
N ASN A 414 -0.90 5.04 -23.11
CA ASN A 414 -1.42 4.09 -22.14
C ASN A 414 -2.95 4.18 -22.04
N VAL A 415 -3.60 3.03 -22.13
CA VAL A 415 -5.01 2.83 -21.82
C VAL A 415 -5.12 1.83 -20.68
N ILE A 416 -5.76 2.25 -19.59
CA ILE A 416 -6.06 1.38 -18.46
C ILE A 416 -7.43 0.76 -18.70
N THR A 417 -7.48 -0.56 -18.85
CA THR A 417 -8.71 -1.33 -19.15
C THR A 417 -8.76 -2.61 -18.32
N PHE A 418 -9.78 -3.44 -18.49
CA PHE A 418 -9.89 -4.72 -17.80
C PHE A 418 -8.88 -5.74 -18.33
N ALA A 419 -8.22 -6.46 -17.42
CA ALA A 419 -7.31 -7.56 -17.77
C ALA A 419 -8.02 -8.66 -18.58
N ASP A 420 -9.30 -8.91 -18.26
CA ASP A 420 -10.16 -9.89 -18.94
C ASP A 420 -10.33 -9.63 -20.45
N ASN A 421 -10.00 -8.42 -20.94
CA ASN A 421 -9.97 -8.12 -22.38
C ASN A 421 -8.81 -8.80 -23.12
N PHE A 422 -7.77 -9.25 -22.40
CA PHE A 422 -6.57 -9.88 -22.97
C PHE A 422 -6.37 -11.31 -22.48
N GLY A 423 -6.77 -11.62 -21.25
CA GLY A 423 -6.72 -12.97 -20.71
C GLY A 423 -7.07 -13.04 -19.23
N ASP A 424 -6.96 -14.24 -18.65
CA ASP A 424 -7.37 -14.49 -17.27
C ASP A 424 -6.27 -14.08 -16.30
N GLN A 425 -6.48 -12.95 -15.61
CA GLN A 425 -5.65 -12.54 -14.48
C GLN A 425 -6.22 -13.09 -13.17
N ARG A 426 -5.39 -13.81 -12.39
CA ARG A 426 -5.80 -14.38 -11.11
C ARG A 426 -5.00 -13.81 -9.96
N GLU A 427 -5.70 -13.45 -8.89
CA GLU A 427 -5.11 -13.09 -7.60
C GLU A 427 -5.94 -13.77 -6.50
N VAL A 428 -5.33 -14.70 -5.77
CA VAL A 428 -6.02 -15.59 -4.81
C VAL A 428 -5.24 -15.69 -3.51
N TYR A 429 -5.89 -15.35 -2.41
CA TYR A 429 -5.38 -15.54 -1.06
C TYR A 429 -5.97 -16.80 -0.44
N ASN A 430 -5.14 -17.58 0.25
CA ASN A 430 -5.56 -18.70 1.10
C ASN A 430 -4.90 -18.54 2.47
N GLY A 431 -5.70 -18.66 3.54
CA GLY A 431 -5.23 -18.56 4.92
C GLY A 431 -5.87 -19.62 5.81
N PHE A 432 -5.08 -20.13 6.76
CA PHE A 432 -5.50 -21.08 7.79
C PHE A 432 -5.15 -20.51 9.16
N ASP A 433 -6.15 -20.35 10.01
CA ASP A 433 -5.96 -19.91 11.38
C ASP A 433 -6.25 -21.04 12.35
N LEU A 434 -5.36 -21.22 13.33
CA LEU A 434 -5.58 -22.04 14.51
C LEU A 434 -5.41 -21.16 15.74
N ASN A 435 -6.39 -21.13 16.63
CA ASN A 435 -6.31 -20.39 17.88
C ASN A 435 -6.80 -21.24 19.05
N ILE A 436 -6.12 -21.11 20.19
CA ILE A 436 -6.50 -21.68 21.47
C ILE A 436 -6.54 -20.55 22.48
N THR A 437 -7.60 -20.51 23.29
CA THR A 437 -7.72 -19.59 24.42
C THR A 437 -8.15 -20.34 25.66
N ALA A 438 -7.40 -20.17 26.74
CA ALA A 438 -7.62 -20.79 28.05
C ALA A 438 -7.72 -19.71 29.14
N ARG A 439 -8.76 -19.82 29.98
CA ARG A 439 -8.87 -19.05 31.24
C ARG A 439 -8.72 -20.01 32.42
N LEU A 440 -7.53 -20.09 32.97
CA LEU A 440 -7.18 -21.03 34.02
C LEU A 440 -7.61 -20.50 35.41
N PRO A 441 -7.54 -21.34 36.47
CA PRO A 441 -7.77 -20.89 37.84
C PRO A 441 -6.89 -19.69 38.23
N ASN A 442 -7.29 -19.00 39.29
CA ASN A 442 -6.62 -17.80 39.80
C ASN A 442 -6.51 -16.64 38.79
N GLY A 443 -7.33 -16.65 37.73
CA GLY A 443 -7.39 -15.56 36.76
C GLY A 443 -6.28 -15.59 35.70
N ALA A 444 -5.52 -16.69 35.58
CA ALA A 444 -4.54 -16.82 34.50
C ALA A 444 -5.23 -16.90 33.13
N LEU A 445 -4.64 -16.23 32.15
CA LEU A 445 -5.07 -16.20 30.77
C LEU A 445 -3.93 -16.68 29.89
N LEU A 446 -4.22 -17.61 28.99
CA LEU A 446 -3.31 -18.04 27.94
C LEU A 446 -4.08 -18.00 26.62
N SER A 447 -3.55 -17.33 25.61
CA SER A 447 -4.10 -17.34 24.26
C SER A 447 -2.96 -17.47 23.27
N GLY A 448 -3.17 -18.24 22.22
CA GLY A 448 -2.11 -18.49 21.26
C GLY A 448 -2.65 -19.10 19.99
N GLY A 449 -1.90 -18.93 18.90
CA GLY A 449 -2.32 -19.45 17.63
C GLY A 449 -1.30 -19.28 16.53
N THR A 450 -1.67 -19.84 15.38
CA THR A 450 -0.93 -19.75 14.14
C THR A 450 -1.82 -19.16 13.06
N ASN A 451 -1.24 -18.34 12.19
CA ASN A 451 -1.84 -17.95 10.92
C ASN A 451 -0.89 -18.46 9.84
N THR A 452 -1.37 -19.33 8.95
CA THR A 452 -0.62 -19.89 7.84
C THR A 452 -1.25 -19.45 6.54
N GLU A 453 -0.55 -18.65 5.76
CA GLU A 453 -1.14 -17.98 4.60
C GLU A 453 -0.23 -17.97 3.37
N ARG A 454 -0.86 -17.79 2.20
CA ARG A 454 -0.19 -17.46 0.95
C ARG A 454 -1.09 -16.61 0.05
N MET A 455 -0.47 -15.78 -0.77
CA MET A 455 -1.13 -15.08 -1.87
C MET A 455 -0.51 -15.54 -3.18
N SER A 456 -1.32 -16.14 -4.05
CA SER A 456 -0.91 -16.60 -5.37
C SER A 456 -1.43 -15.66 -6.44
N ARG A 457 -0.62 -15.44 -7.48
CA ARG A 457 -0.95 -14.57 -8.61
C ARG A 457 -0.58 -15.23 -9.93
N ASN A 458 -1.43 -15.06 -10.94
CA ASN A 458 -1.14 -15.44 -12.31
C ASN A 458 -1.44 -14.28 -13.26
N THR A 459 -0.41 -13.85 -13.99
CA THR A 459 -0.45 -12.79 -15.02
C THR A 459 0.13 -13.28 -16.36
N CYS A 460 0.17 -14.60 -16.57
CA CYS A 460 0.87 -15.20 -17.71
C CYS A 460 0.24 -14.92 -19.07
N TYR A 461 -0.99 -14.40 -19.11
CA TYR A 461 -1.60 -13.91 -20.35
C TYR A 461 -0.77 -12.77 -21.00
N THR A 462 0.05 -12.07 -20.23
CA THR A 462 0.91 -10.99 -20.73
C THR A 462 2.21 -11.47 -21.37
N LEU A 463 2.58 -12.75 -21.27
CA LEU A 463 3.91 -13.24 -21.69
C LEU A 463 4.29 -12.84 -23.12
N ASN A 464 3.32 -12.83 -24.04
CA ASN A 464 3.54 -12.58 -25.47
C ASN A 464 3.20 -11.15 -25.92
N ASP A 465 2.85 -10.25 -25.00
CA ASP A 465 2.46 -8.87 -25.35
C ASP A 465 3.14 -7.84 -24.46
N ALA A 466 4.35 -7.44 -24.88
CA ALA A 466 5.19 -6.45 -24.22
C ALA A 466 4.54 -5.06 -24.05
N SER A 467 3.43 -4.77 -24.74
CA SER A 467 2.67 -3.53 -24.56
C SER A 467 1.87 -3.49 -23.25
N LEU A 468 1.62 -4.66 -22.64
CA LEU A 468 0.82 -4.80 -21.43
C LEU A 468 1.67 -4.68 -20.18
N VAL A 469 1.20 -3.90 -19.21
CA VAL A 469 1.72 -3.79 -17.85
C VAL A 469 0.60 -4.12 -16.88
N THR A 470 0.76 -5.20 -16.12
CA THR A 470 -0.27 -5.61 -15.15
C THR A 470 -0.15 -4.83 -13.85
N ALA A 471 -1.30 -4.55 -13.23
CA ALA A 471 -1.39 -4.08 -11.86
C ALA A 471 -2.11 -5.14 -11.01
N SER A 472 -1.66 -5.30 -9.78
CA SER A 472 -2.43 -6.02 -8.74
C SER A 472 -3.70 -5.27 -8.37
N ALA A 473 -4.63 -5.95 -7.69
CA ALA A 473 -5.73 -5.27 -7.01
C ALA A 473 -5.25 -4.20 -6.01
N GLN A 474 -4.02 -4.32 -5.50
CA GLN A 474 -3.38 -3.41 -4.54
C GLN A 474 -2.53 -2.33 -5.22
N GLY A 475 -2.63 -2.14 -6.54
CA GLY A 475 -1.89 -1.11 -7.29
C GLY A 475 -0.40 -1.40 -7.54
N VAL A 476 0.15 -2.53 -7.07
CA VAL A 476 1.51 -2.99 -7.40
C VAL A 476 1.59 -3.35 -8.88
N THR A 477 2.38 -2.60 -9.65
CA THR A 477 2.63 -2.86 -11.06
C THR A 477 3.83 -3.79 -11.25
N THR A 478 3.79 -4.63 -12.29
CA THR A 478 4.97 -5.42 -12.70
C THR A 478 6.00 -4.50 -13.35
N PRO A 479 7.23 -4.37 -12.82
CA PRO A 479 8.26 -3.56 -13.46
C PRO A 479 8.55 -4.04 -14.88
N ALA A 480 8.81 -3.12 -15.81
CA ALA A 480 9.16 -3.44 -17.20
C ALA A 480 10.37 -4.39 -17.33
N GLY A 481 11.24 -4.38 -16.33
CA GLY A 481 12.42 -5.23 -16.18
C GLY A 481 12.18 -6.65 -15.65
N THR A 482 10.93 -7.06 -15.52
CA THR A 482 10.60 -8.42 -15.04
C THR A 482 10.65 -9.38 -16.22
N PRO A 483 11.45 -10.45 -16.16
CA PRO A 483 11.45 -11.48 -17.18
C PRO A 483 10.04 -12.01 -17.44
N ARG A 484 9.60 -12.04 -18.70
CA ARG A 484 8.34 -12.66 -19.10
C ARG A 484 8.55 -14.15 -19.31
N SER A 485 8.55 -14.88 -18.21
CA SER A 485 8.53 -16.35 -18.20
C SER A 485 7.57 -16.86 -17.12
N SER A 486 7.23 -18.15 -17.20
CA SER A 486 6.32 -18.81 -16.25
C SER A 486 6.72 -18.59 -14.79
N ALA A 487 8.02 -18.60 -14.50
CA ALA A 487 8.54 -18.41 -13.15
C ALA A 487 8.20 -17.03 -12.54
N TYR A 488 8.00 -15.99 -13.37
CA TYR A 488 7.75 -14.63 -12.89
C TYR A 488 6.27 -14.22 -13.01
N CYS A 489 5.52 -14.79 -13.97
CA CYS A 489 4.11 -14.49 -14.15
C CYS A 489 3.17 -15.39 -13.33
N ASP A 490 3.60 -16.60 -12.96
CA ASP A 490 2.86 -17.52 -12.08
C ASP A 490 3.53 -17.57 -10.71
N THR A 491 3.16 -16.61 -9.87
CA THR A 491 3.71 -16.44 -8.54
C THR A 491 2.92 -17.26 -7.54
N GLN A 492 3.50 -18.37 -7.06
CA GLN A 492 2.89 -19.22 -6.05
C GLN A 492 3.84 -19.44 -4.86
N PRO A 493 3.95 -18.47 -3.93
CA PRO A 493 4.79 -18.61 -2.76
C PRO A 493 4.35 -19.79 -1.87
N PRO A 494 5.28 -20.36 -1.07
CA PRO A 494 4.92 -21.36 -0.08
C PRO A 494 3.97 -20.77 0.96
N PHE A 495 3.28 -21.64 1.70
CA PHE A 495 2.54 -21.21 2.87
C PHE A 495 3.52 -20.75 3.96
N LEU A 496 3.34 -19.53 4.44
CA LEU A 496 4.15 -18.94 5.49
C LEU A 496 3.35 -18.89 6.78
N THR A 497 3.94 -19.35 7.89
CA THR A 497 3.26 -19.44 9.19
C THR A 497 3.75 -18.38 10.17
N GLN A 498 2.87 -17.51 10.64
CA GLN A 498 3.07 -16.67 11.82
C GLN A 498 2.59 -17.43 13.07
N VAL A 499 3.30 -17.25 14.20
CA VAL A 499 2.91 -17.76 15.52
C VAL A 499 2.85 -16.60 16.50
N LYS A 500 1.76 -16.52 17.27
CA LYS A 500 1.60 -15.52 18.34
C LYS A 500 1.07 -16.21 19.58
N LEU A 501 1.70 -15.95 20.72
CA LEU A 501 1.30 -16.45 22.03
C LEU A 501 1.25 -15.28 23.02
N TYR A 502 0.27 -15.28 23.90
CA TYR A 502 0.08 -14.31 24.95
C TYR A 502 -0.31 -15.02 26.24
N GLY A 503 0.35 -14.68 27.33
CA GLY A 503 0.02 -15.14 28.67
C GLY A 503 -0.07 -13.98 29.65
N ALA A 504 -1.04 -14.05 30.56
CA ALA A 504 -1.12 -13.13 31.69
C ALA A 504 -1.53 -13.86 32.97
N TYR A 505 -0.90 -13.48 34.07
CA TYR A 505 -1.17 -14.02 35.38
C TYR A 505 -1.31 -12.89 36.40
N PRO A 506 -2.51 -12.69 36.99
CA PRO A 506 -2.65 -11.82 38.14
C PRO A 506 -2.00 -12.52 39.33
N LEU A 507 -1.11 -11.81 40.01
CA LEU A 507 -0.50 -12.19 41.28
C LEU A 507 -1.43 -11.70 42.41
N PRO A 508 -2.34 -12.55 42.93
CA PRO A 508 -3.47 -12.10 43.74
C PRO A 508 -3.01 -11.48 45.07
N TRP A 509 -1.97 -12.07 45.66
CA TRP A 509 -1.30 -11.60 46.86
C TRP A 509 -0.81 -10.15 46.79
N TRP A 510 -0.40 -9.63 45.62
CA TRP A 510 0.28 -8.33 45.51
C TRP A 510 -0.46 -7.30 44.64
N LYS A 511 -1.68 -7.61 44.16
CA LYS A 511 -2.44 -6.78 43.20
C LYS A 511 -1.60 -6.38 41.97
N MET A 512 -0.71 -7.27 41.57
CA MET A 512 0.15 -7.14 40.40
C MET A 512 -0.35 -8.07 39.31
N GLN A 513 -0.07 -7.74 38.06
CA GLN A 513 -0.30 -8.61 36.92
C GLN A 513 0.99 -8.69 36.12
N VAL A 514 1.40 -9.90 35.82
CA VAL A 514 2.53 -10.19 34.93
C VAL A 514 1.98 -10.72 33.63
N SER A 515 2.55 -10.30 32.50
CA SER A 515 2.18 -10.82 31.19
C SER A 515 3.38 -10.91 30.26
N ALA A 516 3.31 -11.86 29.34
CA ALA A 516 4.31 -12.07 28.31
C ALA A 516 3.62 -12.29 26.95
N THR A 517 4.25 -11.81 25.89
CA THR A 517 3.81 -12.02 24.52
C THR A 517 4.99 -12.53 23.70
N VAL A 518 4.80 -13.65 23.01
CA VAL A 518 5.75 -14.17 22.03
C VAL A 518 5.16 -13.96 20.65
N GLN A 519 5.94 -13.39 19.74
CA GLN A 519 5.61 -13.38 18.32
C GLN A 519 6.76 -13.97 17.52
N SER A 520 6.38 -14.69 16.46
CA SER A 520 7.32 -15.27 15.52
C SER A 520 6.73 -15.12 14.12
N THR A 521 7.41 -14.39 13.25
CA THR A 521 6.92 -14.04 11.89
C THR A 521 7.95 -14.39 10.83
N PRO A 522 7.52 -14.90 9.66
CA PRO A 522 8.40 -15.09 8.51
C PRO A 522 9.22 -13.82 8.22
N GLY A 523 10.45 -14.02 7.74
CA GLY A 523 11.31 -12.91 7.34
C GLY A 523 10.80 -12.19 6.09
N PRO A 524 11.38 -11.02 5.76
CA PRO A 524 11.03 -10.30 4.55
C PRO A 524 11.39 -11.12 3.31
N GLU A 525 10.61 -10.97 2.24
CA GLU A 525 10.92 -11.54 0.92
C GLU A 525 12.23 -10.94 0.37
N ILE A 526 13.10 -11.80 -0.15
CA ILE A 526 14.36 -11.40 -0.76
C ILE A 526 14.14 -11.27 -2.27
N LEU A 527 14.30 -10.06 -2.80
CA LEU A 527 14.32 -9.78 -4.23
C LEU A 527 15.73 -9.41 -4.68
N ALA A 528 16.01 -9.50 -5.98
CA ALA A 528 17.29 -9.13 -6.56
C ALA A 528 17.08 -8.34 -7.85
N THR A 529 17.01 -7.02 -7.72
CA THR A 529 16.86 -6.07 -8.82
C THR A 529 18.22 -5.62 -9.32
N TYR A 530 18.62 -6.05 -10.51
CA TYR A 530 19.91 -5.76 -11.11
C TYR A 530 19.84 -4.67 -12.18
N THR A 531 20.75 -3.70 -12.14
CA THR A 531 20.90 -2.71 -13.22
C THR A 531 21.94 -3.21 -14.22
N ALA A 532 21.46 -3.82 -15.31
CA ALA A 532 22.30 -4.34 -16.38
C ALA A 532 22.72 -3.22 -17.35
N ARG A 533 23.98 -3.26 -17.77
CA ARG A 533 24.55 -2.33 -18.75
C ARG A 533 24.20 -2.78 -20.16
N ASN A 534 24.08 -1.83 -21.07
CA ASN A 534 23.86 -2.13 -22.50
C ASN A 534 24.92 -3.10 -23.07
N ALA A 535 26.18 -3.03 -22.63
CA ALA A 535 27.24 -3.96 -23.05
C ALA A 535 26.95 -5.44 -22.71
N GLU A 536 26.16 -5.71 -21.67
CA GLU A 536 25.75 -7.07 -21.27
C GLU A 536 24.54 -7.56 -22.07
N ILE A 537 23.78 -6.63 -22.66
CA ILE A 537 22.52 -6.88 -23.35
C ILE A 537 22.74 -7.02 -24.87
N VAL A 538 23.59 -6.18 -25.46
CA VAL A 538 23.89 -6.15 -26.91
C VAL A 538 24.24 -7.53 -27.49
N PRO A 539 25.03 -8.41 -26.83
CA PRO A 539 25.34 -9.72 -27.38
C PRO A 539 24.12 -10.61 -27.63
N SER A 540 23.04 -10.44 -26.86
CA SER A 540 21.79 -11.17 -27.05
C SER A 540 20.74 -10.38 -27.84
N LEU A 541 20.67 -9.05 -27.65
CA LEU A 541 19.69 -8.18 -28.31
C LEU A 541 20.08 -7.86 -29.76
N ILE A 542 21.37 -7.98 -30.11
CA ILE A 542 21.97 -7.70 -31.43
C ILE A 542 21.84 -6.23 -31.87
N ARG A 543 21.51 -5.35 -30.93
CA ARG A 543 21.52 -3.89 -31.08
C ARG A 543 21.65 -3.24 -29.71
N ASN A 544 21.96 -1.94 -29.69
CA ASN A 544 21.86 -1.16 -28.47
C ASN A 544 20.40 -1.08 -27.99
N LEU A 545 20.23 -0.88 -26.68
CA LEU A 545 18.97 -0.48 -26.08
C LEU A 545 18.41 0.76 -26.79
N ALA A 546 17.08 0.87 -26.86
CA ALA A 546 16.41 2.02 -27.45
C ALA A 546 16.73 3.35 -26.76
N SER A 547 17.13 3.31 -25.49
CA SER A 547 17.62 4.47 -24.72
C SER A 547 19.04 4.93 -25.11
N GLY A 548 19.74 4.13 -25.93
CA GLY A 548 21.06 4.45 -26.48
C GLY A 548 22.19 3.57 -25.95
N PRO A 549 23.43 3.77 -26.45
CA PRO A 549 24.58 2.92 -26.13
C PRO A 549 25.01 2.91 -24.65
N THR A 550 24.73 3.97 -23.91
CA THR A 550 24.96 4.11 -22.47
C THR A 550 23.72 3.79 -21.63
N GLY A 551 22.67 3.27 -22.27
CA GLY A 551 21.45 2.84 -21.61
C GLY A 551 21.69 1.72 -20.60
N THR A 552 20.78 1.65 -19.63
CA THR A 552 20.70 0.55 -18.66
C THR A 552 19.31 -0.05 -18.66
N ALA A 553 19.19 -1.31 -18.25
CA ALA A 553 17.93 -1.97 -18.02
C ALA A 553 17.91 -2.58 -16.61
N THR A 554 16.78 -2.42 -15.92
CA THR A 554 16.55 -3.10 -14.65
C THR A 554 16.12 -4.53 -14.94
N VAL A 555 16.65 -5.53 -14.23
CA VAL A 555 16.33 -6.95 -14.40
C VAL A 555 16.09 -7.60 -13.05
N GLN A 556 14.96 -8.29 -12.88
CA GLN A 556 14.74 -9.12 -11.69
C GLN A 556 15.43 -10.48 -11.83
N LEU A 557 16.47 -10.74 -11.04
CA LEU A 557 17.25 -11.97 -11.09
C LEU A 557 16.58 -13.15 -10.38
N ILE A 558 15.67 -12.87 -9.46
CA ILE A 558 15.01 -13.87 -8.62
C ILE A 558 13.49 -13.70 -8.77
N PRO A 559 12.74 -14.78 -9.03
CA PRO A 559 11.28 -14.70 -9.05
C PRO A 559 10.71 -14.38 -7.67
N ASN A 560 9.63 -13.60 -7.64
CA ASN A 560 8.95 -13.24 -6.41
C ASN A 560 8.45 -14.47 -5.64
N GLY A 561 8.47 -14.39 -4.31
CA GLY A 561 7.93 -15.39 -3.39
C GLY A 561 8.78 -16.64 -3.23
N THR A 562 10.02 -16.64 -3.73
CA THR A 562 10.90 -17.82 -3.73
C THR A 562 11.92 -17.83 -2.60
N LEU A 563 12.35 -16.65 -2.12
CA LEU A 563 13.35 -16.51 -1.07
C LEU A 563 12.87 -15.58 0.04
N TYR A 564 13.23 -15.91 1.28
CA TYR A 564 12.88 -15.15 2.48
C TYR A 564 14.08 -15.05 3.40
N GLY A 565 14.19 -13.92 4.09
CA GLY A 565 15.20 -13.69 5.13
C GLY A 565 14.87 -14.42 6.43
N ASP A 566 15.69 -14.15 7.43
CA ASP A 566 15.54 -14.76 8.75
C ASP A 566 14.22 -14.38 9.41
N ARG A 567 13.69 -15.34 10.17
CA ARG A 567 12.45 -15.20 10.92
C ARG A 567 12.65 -14.23 12.08
N LEU A 568 11.73 -13.27 12.25
CA LEU A 568 11.69 -12.43 13.45
C LEU A 568 11.05 -13.21 14.59
N THR A 569 11.72 -13.31 15.73
CA THR A 569 11.16 -13.86 16.96
C THR A 569 11.42 -12.92 18.13
N GLN A 570 10.34 -12.52 18.81
CA GLN A 570 10.37 -11.51 19.87
C GLN A 570 9.56 -11.97 21.07
N LEU A 571 10.11 -11.75 22.26
CA LEU A 571 9.43 -11.90 23.54
C LEU A 571 9.33 -10.53 24.21
N ASP A 572 8.11 -10.12 24.52
CA ASP A 572 7.79 -8.92 25.27
C ASP A 572 7.22 -9.29 26.63
N PHE A 573 7.52 -8.45 27.62
CA PHE A 573 7.14 -8.67 29.00
C PHE A 573 6.51 -7.41 29.58
N ARG A 574 5.50 -7.58 30.44
CA ARG A 574 4.86 -6.47 31.16
C ARG A 574 4.56 -6.87 32.59
N VAL A 575 4.80 -5.93 33.49
CA VAL A 575 4.32 -5.95 34.88
C VAL A 575 3.47 -4.73 35.10
N SER A 576 2.30 -4.90 35.72
CA SER A 576 1.49 -3.76 36.15
C SER A 576 0.99 -3.94 37.57
N LYS A 577 0.76 -2.83 38.25
CA LYS A 577 0.22 -2.80 39.61
C LYS A 577 -0.91 -1.79 39.66
N THR A 578 -2.03 -2.20 40.26
CA THR A 578 -3.16 -1.31 40.51
C THR A 578 -3.27 -1.02 42.00
N PHE A 579 -3.40 0.26 42.35
CA PHE A 579 -3.71 0.69 43.70
C PHE A 579 -4.69 1.86 43.68
N ASN A 580 -5.48 1.98 44.74
CA ASN A 580 -6.45 3.05 44.90
C ASN A 580 -5.90 4.08 45.89
N LEU A 581 -6.07 5.35 45.58
CA LEU A 581 -5.76 6.45 46.49
C LEU A 581 -6.98 7.38 46.54
N GLY A 582 -7.78 7.25 47.60
CA GLY A 582 -9.07 7.92 47.70
C GLY A 582 -10.05 7.47 46.61
N ARG A 583 -10.58 8.43 45.84
CA ARG A 583 -11.48 8.16 44.70
C ARG A 583 -10.74 7.83 43.40
N ALA A 584 -9.43 8.09 43.35
CA ALA A 584 -8.63 7.84 42.16
C ALA A 584 -8.06 6.42 42.16
N ARG A 585 -8.13 5.77 41.01
CA ARG A 585 -7.51 4.46 40.74
C ARG A 585 -6.28 4.65 39.88
N PHE A 586 -5.13 4.25 40.41
CA PHE A 586 -3.84 4.30 39.75
C PHE A 586 -3.46 2.92 39.22
N GLN A 587 -2.98 2.87 37.98
CA GLN A 587 -2.36 1.68 37.41
C GLN A 587 -0.97 2.06 36.90
N THR A 588 0.06 1.57 37.57
CA THR A 588 1.45 1.70 37.10
C THR A 588 1.82 0.48 36.29
N ALA A 589 2.64 0.67 35.25
CA ALA A 589 3.09 -0.40 34.38
C ALA A 589 4.56 -0.21 33.99
N PHE A 590 5.24 -1.34 33.85
CA PHE A 590 6.56 -1.49 33.26
C PHE A 590 6.43 -2.49 32.11
N ASP A 591 6.76 -2.06 30.90
CA ASP A 591 6.86 -2.91 29.72
C ASP A 591 8.34 -3.04 29.32
N LEU A 592 8.77 -4.24 28.98
CA LEU A 592 10.08 -4.54 28.44
C LEU A 592 9.89 -5.26 27.10
N TYR A 593 10.11 -4.53 26.02
CA TYR A 593 10.01 -5.05 24.66
C TYR A 593 11.34 -5.65 24.24
N ASN A 594 11.29 -6.67 23.38
CA ASN A 594 12.46 -7.36 22.85
C ASN A 594 13.40 -7.81 23.99
N LEU A 595 12.89 -8.66 24.88
CA LEU A 595 13.59 -9.09 26.10
C LEU A 595 15.00 -9.62 25.81
N PHE A 596 15.15 -10.41 24.75
CA PHE A 596 16.44 -11.01 24.37
C PHE A 596 17.33 -10.07 23.55
N ASN A 597 16.89 -8.85 23.27
CA ASN A 597 17.63 -7.86 22.49
C ASN A 597 18.07 -8.40 21.12
N GLY A 598 17.19 -9.15 20.46
CA GLY A 598 17.42 -9.67 19.12
C GLY A 598 17.39 -8.55 18.08
N ASN A 599 18.07 -8.76 16.96
CA ASN A 599 18.23 -7.79 15.87
C ASN A 599 17.85 -8.35 14.48
N PRO A 600 16.72 -9.06 14.32
CA PRO A 600 16.33 -9.58 13.01
C PRO A 600 16.08 -8.44 12.02
N VAL A 601 16.35 -8.75 10.75
CA VAL A 601 16.15 -7.83 9.63
C VAL A 601 14.66 -7.73 9.32
N ILE A 602 14.14 -6.50 9.30
CA ILE A 602 12.75 -6.20 8.92
C ILE A 602 12.68 -5.80 7.45
N ALA A 603 13.68 -5.04 6.99
CA ALA A 603 13.83 -4.65 5.60
C ALA A 603 15.31 -4.63 5.20
N GLN A 604 15.56 -4.89 3.92
CA GLN A 604 16.90 -4.97 3.37
C GLN A 604 16.98 -4.35 1.97
N ASN A 605 18.19 -4.08 1.50
CA ASN A 605 18.41 -3.63 0.14
C ASN A 605 18.22 -4.79 -0.86
N ASN A 606 17.20 -4.68 -1.70
CA ASN A 606 16.88 -5.65 -2.76
C ASN A 606 17.51 -5.31 -4.12
N THR A 607 18.28 -4.22 -4.23
CA THR A 607 19.11 -3.96 -5.42
C THR A 607 20.35 -4.85 -5.40
N PHE A 608 20.55 -5.58 -6.48
CA PHE A 608 21.67 -6.51 -6.64
C PHE A 608 22.99 -5.77 -6.86
N GLY A 609 24.00 -6.14 -6.09
CA GLY A 609 25.32 -5.52 -6.07
C GLY A 609 26.05 -5.76 -4.75
N PRO A 610 27.11 -4.98 -4.44
CA PRO A 610 27.86 -5.10 -3.19
C PRO A 610 27.00 -4.91 -1.94
N ALA A 611 25.97 -4.04 -2.01
CA ALA A 611 25.07 -3.74 -0.90
C ALA A 611 23.82 -4.65 -0.84
N TRP A 612 23.68 -5.63 -1.74
CA TRP A 612 22.52 -6.52 -1.77
C TRP A 612 22.37 -7.31 -0.47
N GLN A 613 21.13 -7.40 0.03
CA GLN A 613 20.75 -7.97 1.33
C GLN A 613 21.32 -7.24 2.56
N ARG A 614 21.96 -6.07 2.39
CA ARG A 614 22.35 -5.24 3.54
C ARG A 614 21.08 -4.78 4.27
N PRO A 615 20.97 -5.00 5.59
CA PRO A 615 19.82 -4.54 6.36
C PRO A 615 19.65 -3.02 6.26
N THR A 616 18.43 -2.57 5.97
CA THR A 616 18.06 -1.15 5.95
C THR A 616 17.19 -0.78 7.14
N VAL A 617 16.44 -1.76 7.67
CA VAL A 617 15.68 -1.64 8.93
C VAL A 617 15.83 -2.95 9.70
N ILE A 618 16.16 -2.83 10.99
CA ILE A 618 16.19 -3.95 11.93
C ILE A 618 15.17 -3.71 13.04
N GLN A 619 14.79 -4.77 13.73
CA GLN A 619 13.97 -4.65 14.93
C GLN A 619 14.63 -3.70 15.94
N LEU A 620 13.82 -2.84 16.57
CA LEU A 620 14.29 -2.00 17.67
C LEU A 620 14.88 -2.89 18.77
N GLY A 621 16.00 -2.43 19.32
CA GLY A 621 16.62 -3.07 20.48
C GLY A 621 15.69 -3.09 21.69
N ARG A 622 16.17 -3.69 22.78
CA ARG A 622 15.42 -3.78 24.03
C ARG A 622 14.97 -2.39 24.49
N LEU A 623 13.65 -2.23 24.65
CA LEU A 623 13.04 -0.97 25.06
C LEU A 623 12.29 -1.16 26.37
N ALA A 624 12.65 -0.37 27.37
CA ALA A 624 11.92 -0.26 28.63
C ALA A 624 10.95 0.92 28.56
N LYS A 625 9.68 0.69 28.93
CA LYS A 625 8.64 1.72 29.00
C LYS A 625 7.99 1.71 30.37
N PHE A 626 7.81 2.89 30.95
CA PHE A 626 7.05 3.11 32.17
C PHE A 626 5.76 3.85 31.84
N GLY A 627 4.66 3.49 32.49
CA GLY A 627 3.36 4.14 32.28
C GLY A 627 2.55 4.23 33.55
N VAL A 628 1.75 5.28 33.67
CA VAL A 628 0.78 5.46 34.74
C VAL A 628 -0.55 5.84 34.12
N GLN A 629 -1.61 5.10 34.45
CA GLN A 629 -2.99 5.46 34.13
C GLN A 629 -3.71 5.86 35.42
N VAL A 630 -4.41 6.98 35.39
CA VAL A 630 -5.22 7.48 36.51
C VAL A 630 -6.66 7.59 36.05
N ASN A 631 -7.58 6.94 36.77
CA ASN A 631 -9.02 7.07 36.57
C ASN A 631 -9.63 7.72 37.82
N PHE A 632 -10.47 8.75 37.65
CA PHE A 632 -11.08 9.53 38.74
C PHE A 632 -12.58 9.70 38.57
#